data_AF-A0A8X6STX7-F1
#
_entry.id   AF-A0A8X6STX7-F1
#
_cell.length_a   1.000
_cell.length_b   1.000
_cell.length_c   1.000
_cell.angle_alpha   90.00
_cell.angle_beta   90.00
_cell.angle_gamma   90.00
#
_symmetry.space_group_name_H-M   'P 1'
#
loop_
_entity.id
_entity.type
_entity.pdbx_description
1 polymer ?
#
loop_
_entity_poly.entity_id
_entity_poly.type
_entity_poly.pdbx_seq_one_letter_code
_entity_poly.pdbx_strand_id
1 'polypeptide(L)'
;MSIEDPTKWFKHVDSLQRVLNSVPSRSTKYSPFELLIGVKMKNPEDVMIRNLHEEESQEQLFQHRDFDRAEHFEDSRRKQKNLQPKTEGSASV
;
A
#
# COMPACT_ATOMS: atom_id res chain seq x y z
N MET A 1 3.29 30.68 -3.88
CA MET A 1 4.71 30.22 -3.96
C MET A 1 5.64 31.44 -3.93
N SER A 2 6.92 31.36 -3.56
CA SER A 2 7.88 32.50 -3.51
C SER A 2 7.92 33.42 -4.74
N ILE A 3 7.38 32.97 -5.88
CA ILE A 3 7.15 33.74 -7.10
C ILE A 3 6.20 34.95 -6.86
N GLU A 4 5.26 34.83 -5.93
CA GLU A 4 4.30 35.89 -5.59
C GLU A 4 4.91 36.98 -4.69
N ASP A 5 5.93 36.63 -3.89
CA ASP A 5 6.64 37.57 -3.02
C ASP A 5 8.11 37.12 -2.82
N PRO A 6 9.05 37.65 -3.63
CA PRO A 6 10.46 37.28 -3.59
C PRO A 6 11.15 37.54 -2.25
N THR A 7 10.60 38.41 -1.40
CA THR A 7 11.20 38.73 -0.09
C THR A 7 11.02 37.61 0.93
N LYS A 8 10.10 36.67 0.67
CA LYS A 8 9.77 35.54 1.56
C LYS A 8 10.48 34.23 1.21
N TRP A 9 11.53 34.27 0.38
CA TRP A 9 12.30 33.10 -0.03
C TRP A 9 12.82 32.27 1.15
N PHE A 10 13.17 32.93 2.26
CA PHE A 10 13.69 32.29 3.47
C PHE A 10 12.74 31.24 4.06
N LYS A 11 11.42 31.37 3.84
CA LYS A 11 10.41 30.40 4.29
C LYS A 11 10.54 29.03 3.59
N HIS A 12 11.27 28.97 2.48
CA HIS A 12 11.45 27.76 1.68
C HIS A 12 12.82 27.10 1.88
N VAL A 13 13.71 27.69 2.70
CA VAL A 13 15.08 27.20 2.90
C VAL A 13 15.11 25.77 3.41
N ASP A 14 14.30 25.42 4.41
CA ASP A 14 14.27 24.06 4.96
C ASP A 14 13.85 23.01 3.93
N SER A 15 12.87 23.36 3.09
CA SER A 15 12.40 22.50 2.01
C SER A 15 13.48 22.34 0.93
N LEU A 16 14.12 23.44 0.53
CA LEU A 16 15.22 23.41 -0.45
C LEU A 16 16.42 22.63 0.07
N GLN A 17 16.83 22.83 1.32
CA GLN A 17 17.93 22.13 1.95
C GLN A 17 17.67 20.62 2.00
N ARG A 18 16.43 20.21 2.32
CA ARG A 18 16.03 18.81 2.31
C ARG A 18 16.14 18.21 0.90
N VAL A 19 15.57 18.87 -0.10
CA VAL A 19 15.63 18.42 -1.50
C VAL A 19 17.08 18.30 -1.96
N LEU A 20 17.88 19.37 -1.83
CA LEU A 20 19.27 19.39 -2.27
C LEU A 20 20.13 18.30 -1.63
N ASN A 21 19.95 18.05 -0.32
CA ASN A 21 20.72 17.04 0.38
C ASN A 21 20.24 15.60 0.13
N SER A 22 19.04 15.40 -0.46
CA SER A 22 18.46 14.08 -0.74
C SER A 22 18.72 13.58 -2.16
N VAL A 23 19.08 14.47 -3.08
CA VAL A 23 19.30 14.12 -4.49
C VAL A 23 20.70 13.52 -4.67
N PRO A 24 20.82 12.30 -5.24
CA PRO A 24 22.11 11.70 -5.53
C PRO A 24 22.89 12.46 -6.60
N SER A 25 24.19 12.66 -6.39
CA SER A 25 25.06 13.20 -7.44
C SER A 25 25.33 12.16 -8.52
N ARG A 26 25.44 12.60 -9.78
CA ARG A 26 25.75 11.72 -10.92
C ARG A 26 27.13 11.05 -10.79
N SER A 27 28.10 11.74 -10.19
CA SER A 27 29.49 11.28 -10.07
C SER A 27 29.67 10.23 -8.98
N THR A 28 28.99 10.39 -7.84
CA THR A 28 29.12 9.48 -6.69
C THR A 28 28.01 8.44 -6.62
N LYS A 29 26.87 8.67 -7.28
CA LYS A 29 25.62 7.91 -7.14
C LYS A 29 24.98 7.99 -5.75
N TYR A 30 25.52 8.81 -4.86
CA TYR A 30 25.02 9.02 -3.50
C TYR A 30 24.67 10.50 -3.27
N SER A 31 23.65 10.75 -2.45
CA SER A 31 23.29 12.09 -2.00
C SER A 31 24.25 12.59 -0.92
N PRO A 32 24.39 13.92 -0.74
CA PRO A 32 25.18 14.47 0.37
C PRO A 32 24.78 13.90 1.72
N PHE A 33 23.48 13.71 1.97
CA PHE A 33 22.99 13.11 3.21
C PHE A 33 23.41 11.65 3.36
N GLU A 34 23.31 10.84 2.29
CA GLU A 34 23.79 9.46 2.32
C GLU A 34 25.29 9.37 2.59
N LEU A 35 26.08 10.29 2.03
CA LEU A 35 27.52 10.33 2.27
C LEU A 35 27.87 10.69 3.72
N LEU A 36 27.08 11.56 4.36
CA LEU A 36 27.29 12.01 5.74
C LEU A 36 26.77 11.01 6.78
N ILE A 37 25.62 10.39 6.53
CA ILE A 37 24.88 9.60 7.53
C ILE A 37 24.91 8.10 7.22
N GLY A 38 25.20 7.71 5.98
CA GLY A 38 25.24 6.31 5.54
C GLY A 38 23.88 5.68 5.25
N VAL A 39 22.79 6.45 5.30
CA VAL A 39 21.42 5.99 4.98
C VAL A 39 20.70 6.96 4.06
N LYS A 40 19.71 6.46 3.31
CA LYS A 40 18.83 7.30 2.49
C LYS A 40 17.99 8.22 3.35
N MET A 41 17.90 9.49 2.95
CA MET A 41 17.03 10.46 3.60
C MET A 41 15.57 10.05 3.37
N LYS A 42 14.76 10.05 4.43
CA LYS A 42 13.31 9.82 4.33
C LYS A 42 12.61 11.16 4.16
N ASN A 43 11.98 11.41 3.01
CA ASN A 43 11.15 12.59 2.85
C ASN A 43 9.76 12.40 3.50
N PRO A 44 9.11 13.47 3.98
CA PRO A 44 7.75 13.39 4.52
C PRO A 44 6.77 12.83 3.49
N GLU A 45 6.91 13.22 2.22
CA GLU A 45 6.13 12.69 1.11
C GLU A 45 6.39 11.18 0.90
N ASP A 46 7.63 10.72 1.07
CA ASP A 46 7.96 9.29 0.99
C ASP A 46 7.28 8.50 2.13
N VAL A 47 7.11 9.11 3.31
CA VAL A 47 6.39 8.50 4.42
C VAL A 47 4.91 8.38 4.11
N MET A 48 4.29 9.43 3.54
CA MET A 48 2.89 9.37 3.13
C MET A 48 2.66 8.33 2.03
N ILE A 49 3.48 8.32 0.99
CA ILE A 49 3.40 7.34 -0.10
C ILE A 49 3.62 5.91 0.42
N ARG A 50 4.59 5.72 1.32
CA ARG A 50 4.82 4.42 1.95
C ARG A 50 3.63 3.95 2.78
N ASN A 51 3.03 4.84 3.57
CA ASN A 51 1.85 4.50 4.37
C ASN A 51 0.67 4.11 3.48
N LEU A 52 0.42 4.86 2.40
CA LEU A 52 -0.63 4.54 1.42
C LEU A 52 -0.39 3.18 0.75
N HIS A 53 0.86 2.89 0.37
CA HIS A 53 1.21 1.60 -0.22
C HIS A 53 1.03 0.43 0.78
N GLU A 54 1.36 0.66 2.04
CA GLU A 54 1.23 -0.35 3.11
C GLU A 54 -0.24 -0.59 3.48
N GLU A 55 -1.07 0.46 3.47
CA GLU A 55 -2.52 0.38 3.63
C GLU A 55 -3.17 -0.40 2.47
N GLU A 56 -2.84 -0.07 1.22
CA GLU A 56 -3.32 -0.78 0.03
C GLU A 56 -2.93 -2.27 0.07
N SER A 57 -1.68 -2.56 0.44
CA SER A 57 -1.19 -3.95 0.55
C SER A 57 -1.94 -4.75 1.63
N GLN A 58 -2.27 -4.11 2.75
CA GLN A 58 -3.05 -4.74 3.82
C GLN A 58 -4.50 -4.98 3.38
N GLU A 59 -5.12 -4.01 2.71
CA GLU A 59 -6.49 -4.14 2.23
C GLU A 59 -6.64 -5.29 1.22
N GLN A 60 -5.71 -5.41 0.27
CA GLN A 60 -5.67 -6.53 -0.67
C GLN A 60 -5.58 -7.90 0.03
N LEU A 61 -4.75 -8.00 1.07
CA LEU A 61 -4.63 -9.22 1.87
C LEU A 61 -5.95 -9.57 2.58
N PHE A 62 -6.64 -8.58 3.15
CA PHE A 62 -7.92 -8.81 3.82
C PHE A 62 -9.01 -9.23 2.82
N GLN A 63 -9.09 -8.57 1.67
CA GLN A 63 -10.04 -8.94 0.60
C GLN A 63 -9.82 -10.37 0.11
N HIS A 64 -8.57 -10.79 -0.09
CA HIS A 64 -8.26 -12.18 -0.48
C HIS A 64 -8.73 -13.18 0.59
N ARG A 65 -8.47 -12.88 1.87
CA ARG A 65 -8.92 -13.74 2.99
C ARG A 65 -10.44 -13.82 3.08
N ASP A 66 -11.15 -12.71 2.84
CA ASP A 66 -12.61 -12.70 2.81
C ASP A 66 -13.16 -13.51 1.64
N PHE A 67 -12.54 -13.39 0.47
CA PHE A 67 -12.87 -14.20 -0.70
C PHE A 67 -12.72 -15.70 -0.39
N ASP A 68 -11.58 -16.12 0.15
CA ASP A 68 -11.33 -17.53 0.50
C ASP A 68 -12.34 -18.05 1.53
N ARG A 69 -12.68 -17.24 2.53
CA ARG A 69 -13.72 -17.57 3.53
C ARG A 69 -15.09 -17.76 2.87
N ALA A 70 -15.47 -16.87 1.96
CA ALA A 70 -16.75 -16.94 1.25
C ALA A 70 -16.81 -18.16 0.33
N GLU A 71 -15.75 -18.45 -0.42
CA GLU A 71 -15.60 -19.64 -1.26
C GLU A 71 -15.76 -20.92 -0.43
N HIS A 72 -15.04 -21.04 0.69
CA HIS A 72 -15.13 -22.21 1.56
C HIS A 72 -16.53 -22.41 2.15
N PHE A 73 -17.21 -21.32 2.53
CA PHE A 73 -18.58 -21.35 3.02
C PHE A 73 -19.55 -21.84 1.93
N GLU A 74 -19.43 -21.31 0.71
CA GLU A 74 -20.25 -21.70 -0.43
C GLU A 74 -20.04 -23.17 -0.82
N ASP A 75 -18.79 -23.64 -0.85
CA ASP A 75 -18.48 -25.05 -1.14
C ASP A 75 -19.07 -25.99 -0.09
N SER A 76 -18.94 -25.63 1.20
CA SER A 76 -19.54 -26.38 2.32
C SER A 76 -21.06 -26.46 2.18
N ARG A 77 -21.71 -25.35 1.81
CA ARG A 77 -23.15 -25.28 1.58
C ARG A 77 -23.59 -26.13 0.38
N ARG A 78 -22.82 -26.12 -0.72
CA ARG A 78 -23.07 -26.97 -1.90
C ARG A 78 -23.00 -28.45 -1.53
N LYS A 79 -21.97 -28.85 -0.78
CA LYS A 79 -21.82 -30.22 -0.28
C LYS A 79 -23.00 -30.65 0.60
N GLN A 80 -23.48 -29.79 1.49
CA GLN A 80 -24.66 -30.08 2.32
C GLN A 80 -25.94 -30.25 1.49
N LYS A 81 -26.20 -29.39 0.50
CA LYS A 81 -27.37 -29.51 -0.38
C LYS A 81 -27.35 -30.82 -1.18
N ASN A 82 -26.17 -31.24 -1.64
CA ASN A 82 -26.01 -32.47 -2.41
C ASN A 82 -26.12 -33.75 -1.56
N LEU A 83 -25.97 -33.65 -0.23
CA LEU A 83 -26.07 -34.77 0.71
C LEU A 83 -27.50 -35.03 1.21
N GLN A 84 -28.44 -34.10 1.00
CA GLN A 84 -29.85 -34.35 1.36
C GLN A 84 -30.43 -35.40 0.40
N PRO A 85 -30.91 -36.56 0.90
CA PRO A 85 -31.49 -37.58 0.04
C PRO A 85 -32.70 -36.99 -0.68
N LYS A 86 -32.85 -37.32 -1.98
CA LYS A 86 -34.11 -37.14 -2.72
C LYS A 86 -35.15 -38.06 -2.07
N THR A 87 -35.70 -37.66 -0.94
CA THR A 87 -36.89 -38.30 -0.39
C THR A 87 -38.06 -37.91 -1.28
N GLU A 88 -38.77 -38.95 -1.72
CA GLU A 88 -40.10 -38.94 -2.32
C GLU A 88 -40.16 -38.82 -3.85
N GLY A 89 -40.32 -39.99 -4.47
CA GLY A 89 -40.64 -40.12 -5.88
C GLY A 89 -40.61 -41.56 -6.42
N SER A 90 -40.72 -42.60 -5.59
CA SER A 90 -40.93 -43.97 -6.07
C SER A 90 -41.76 -44.79 -5.07
N ALA A 91 -43.05 -44.51 -5.02
CA ALA A 91 -44.02 -45.49 -4.55
C ALA A 91 -45.38 -45.17 -5.18
N SER A 92 -45.70 -45.83 -6.29
CA SER A 92 -47.03 -46.40 -6.54
C SER A 92 -46.89 -47.37 -7.70
N VAL A 93 -47.00 -48.64 -7.34
CA VAL A 93 -47.30 -49.80 -8.19
C VAL A 93 -48.76 -49.72 -8.64
#